data_AF-A0A2H0ERL0-F1
#
_entry.id   AF-A0A2H0ERL0-F1
#
_cell.length_a   1.000
_cell.length_b   1.000
_cell.length_c   1.000
_cell.angle_alpha   90.00
_cell.angle_beta   90.00
_cell.angle_gamma   90.00
#
_symmetry.space_group_name_H-M   'P 1'
#
loop_
_entity.id
_entity.type
_entity.pdbx_description
1 polymer ?
#
loop_
_entity_poly.entity_id
_entity_poly.type
_entity_poly.pdbx_seq_one_letter_code
_entity_poly.pdbx_strand_id
1 'polypeptide(L)'
;MRATIPLYQSGAQYSRVRQAQALASRARADITTQARQRQRLAESAWTELVVARANIVSTREQVDASQLAFDGVREEALVGSRTTLDVLDAEQELLDARVRVVDSLRNEYVAAYGLLSAIGALTAADLSLTVVAYDPEVNYAENNARLFGFAQTQDTVWEELWRP
;
A
#
# COMPACT_ATOMS: atom_id res chain seq x y z
N MET A 1 10.79 -59.31 -6.11
CA MET A 1 10.63 -57.89 -6.48
C MET A 1 10.30 -57.83 -7.96
N ARG A 2 9.27 -57.08 -8.36
CA ARG A 2 8.94 -56.84 -9.78
C ARG A 2 9.36 -55.41 -10.11
N ALA A 3 10.28 -55.26 -11.07
CA ALA A 3 10.68 -53.96 -11.61
C ALA A 3 10.08 -53.82 -13.01
N THR A 4 9.22 -52.81 -13.20
CA THR A 4 8.66 -52.49 -14.51
C THR A 4 9.54 -51.39 -15.11
N ILE A 5 10.37 -51.75 -16.10
CA ILE A 5 11.16 -50.81 -16.90
C ILE A 5 10.47 -50.68 -18.26
N PRO A 6 9.76 -49.56 -18.52
CA PRO A 6 9.08 -49.33 -19.79
C PRO A 6 10.07 -49.01 -20.91
N LEU A 7 10.13 -49.87 -21.94
CA LEU A 7 11.07 -49.74 -23.07
C LEU A 7 10.65 -48.70 -24.13
N TYR A 8 9.35 -48.41 -24.26
CA TYR A 8 8.83 -47.40 -25.19
C TYR A 8 7.46 -46.89 -24.74
N GLN A 9 7.31 -45.58 -24.51
CA GLN A 9 6.07 -44.97 -24.00
C GLN A 9 5.38 -44.03 -25.02
N SER A 10 5.56 -44.27 -26.32
CA SER A 10 4.90 -43.52 -27.41
C SER A 10 4.98 -41.98 -27.27
N GLY A 11 6.08 -41.47 -26.71
CA GLY A 11 6.30 -40.03 -26.48
C GLY A 11 5.57 -39.41 -25.27
N ALA A 12 4.75 -40.14 -24.52
CA ALA A 12 3.99 -39.59 -23.39
C ALA A 12 4.88 -39.01 -22.28
N GLN A 13 6.00 -39.67 -21.95
CA GLN A 13 6.98 -39.15 -20.98
C GLN A 13 7.66 -37.89 -21.48
N TYR A 14 8.09 -37.87 -22.74
CA TYR A 14 8.69 -36.68 -23.34
C TYR A 14 7.72 -35.50 -23.38
N SER A 15 6.43 -35.75 -23.64
CA SER A 15 5.40 -34.71 -23.57
C SER A 15 5.16 -34.20 -22.14
N ARG A 16 5.17 -35.08 -21.12
CA ARG A 16 5.10 -34.67 -19.70
C ARG A 16 6.32 -33.85 -19.28
N VAL A 17 7.52 -34.24 -19.69
CA VAL A 17 8.75 -33.47 -19.42
C VAL A 17 8.68 -32.09 -20.09
N ARG A 18 8.25 -32.00 -21.35
CA ARG A 18 8.04 -30.70 -22.03
C ARG A 18 7.00 -29.85 -21.33
N GLN A 19 5.89 -30.44 -20.88
CA GLN A 19 4.88 -29.74 -20.10
C GLN A 19 5.47 -29.19 -18.79
N ALA A 20 6.22 -30.00 -18.05
CA ALA A 20 6.87 -29.56 -16.81
C ALA A 20 7.90 -28.44 -17.05
N GLN A 21 8.69 -28.53 -18.13
CA GLN A 21 9.62 -27.47 -18.54
C GLN A 21 8.88 -26.17 -18.90
N ALA A 22 7.77 -26.26 -19.63
CA ALA A 22 6.94 -25.11 -19.96
C ALA A 22 6.33 -24.46 -18.71
N LEU A 23 5.85 -25.27 -17.76
CA LEU A 23 5.34 -24.78 -16.46
C LEU A 23 6.44 -24.08 -15.64
N ALA A 24 7.65 -24.64 -15.59
CA ALA A 24 8.78 -24.00 -14.91
C ALA A 24 9.18 -22.67 -15.56
N SER A 25 9.21 -22.61 -16.90
CA SER A 25 9.47 -21.37 -17.64
C SER A 25 8.39 -20.32 -17.40
N ARG A 26 7.11 -20.73 -17.36
CA ARG A 26 6.00 -19.85 -17.01
C ARG A 26 6.15 -19.30 -15.59
N ALA A 27 6.41 -20.16 -14.59
CA ALA A 27 6.60 -19.73 -13.21
C ALA A 27 7.74 -18.71 -13.06
N ARG A 28 8.84 -18.86 -13.80
CA ARG A 28 9.93 -17.87 -13.84
C ARG A 28 9.52 -16.53 -14.45
N ALA A 29 8.73 -16.56 -15.52
CA ALA A 29 8.19 -15.35 -16.13
C ALA A 29 7.18 -14.64 -15.19
N ASP A 30 6.37 -15.43 -14.48
CA ASP A 30 5.42 -14.93 -13.48
C ASP A 30 6.16 -14.21 -12.35
N ILE A 31 7.26 -14.76 -11.83
CA ILE A 31 8.11 -14.09 -10.81
C ILE A 31 8.59 -12.72 -11.31
N THR A 32 9.11 -12.65 -12.53
CA THR A 32 9.59 -11.38 -13.11
C THR A 32 8.46 -10.36 -13.27
N THR A 33 7.27 -10.83 -13.66
CA THR A 33 6.08 -9.99 -13.81
C THR A 33 5.62 -9.45 -12.46
N GLN A 34 5.59 -10.31 -11.43
CA GLN A 34 5.25 -9.93 -10.07
C GLN A 34 6.26 -8.94 -9.49
N ALA A 35 7.56 -9.17 -9.69
CA ALA A 35 8.60 -8.24 -9.25
C ALA A 35 8.41 -6.84 -9.84
N ARG A 36 8.16 -6.74 -11.16
CA ARG A 36 7.86 -5.46 -11.82
C ARG A 36 6.56 -4.82 -11.34
N GLN A 37 5.55 -5.62 -11.02
CA GLN A 37 4.30 -5.11 -10.46
C GLN A 37 4.52 -4.51 -9.05
N ARG A 38 5.31 -5.19 -8.21
CA ARG A 38 5.67 -4.67 -6.87
C ARG A 38 6.51 -3.40 -6.95
N GLN A 39 7.49 -3.36 -7.84
CA GLN A 39 8.27 -2.15 -8.06
C GLN A 39 7.39 -0.95 -8.47
N ARG A 40 6.50 -1.13 -9.45
CA ARG A 40 5.57 -0.07 -9.88
C ARG A 40 4.63 0.38 -8.76
N LEU A 41 4.17 -0.55 -7.91
CA LEU A 41 3.34 -0.22 -6.76
C LEU A 41 4.10 0.66 -5.76
N ALA A 42 5.36 0.33 -5.45
CA ALA A 42 6.20 1.12 -4.56
C ALA A 42 6.52 2.50 -5.15
N GLU A 43 6.83 2.58 -6.44
CA GLU A 43 7.08 3.86 -7.14
C GLU A 43 5.84 4.77 -7.13
N SER A 44 4.64 4.20 -7.36
CA SER A 44 3.38 4.94 -7.29
C SER A 44 3.12 5.47 -5.88
N ALA A 45 3.22 4.62 -4.86
CA ALA A 45 3.00 5.01 -3.46
C ALA A 45 4.01 6.06 -2.99
N TRP A 46 5.27 5.97 -3.42
CA TRP A 46 6.29 6.98 -3.16
C TRP A 46 5.90 8.32 -3.81
N THR A 47 5.48 8.29 -5.07
CA THR A 47 5.06 9.50 -5.79
C THR A 47 3.85 10.15 -5.13
N GLU A 48 2.88 9.37 -4.68
CA GLU A 48 1.71 9.85 -3.94
C GLU A 48 2.12 10.57 -2.64
N LEU A 49 3.07 10.02 -1.88
CA LEU A 49 3.60 10.68 -0.67
C LEU A 49 4.30 12.01 -0.99
N VAL A 50 5.10 12.05 -2.05
CA VAL A 50 5.77 13.28 -2.50
C VAL A 50 4.74 14.34 -2.90
N VAL A 51 3.69 13.96 -3.64
CA VAL A 51 2.60 14.87 -4.03
C VAL A 51 1.83 15.36 -2.80
N ALA A 52 1.52 14.48 -1.84
CA ALA A 52 0.83 14.87 -0.61
C ALA A 52 1.63 15.92 0.19
N ARG A 53 2.96 15.76 0.28
CA ARG A 53 3.85 16.74 0.90
C ARG A 53 3.88 18.08 0.17
N ALA A 54 3.91 18.06 -1.16
CA ALA A 54 3.84 19.28 -1.95
C ALA A 54 2.50 20.01 -1.76
N ASN A 55 1.40 19.27 -1.64
CA ASN A 55 0.08 19.83 -1.37
C ASN A 55 -0.01 20.52 0.00
N ILE A 56 0.70 20.03 1.02
CA ILE A 56 0.78 20.71 2.33
C ILE A 56 1.43 22.10 2.19
N VAL A 57 2.49 22.21 1.38
CA VAL A 57 3.12 23.52 1.13
C VAL A 57 2.13 24.45 0.42
N SER A 58 1.50 23.98 -0.66
CA SER A 58 0.51 24.76 -1.41
C SER A 58 -0.67 25.24 -0.56
N THR A 59 -1.21 24.36 0.30
CA THR A 59 -2.34 24.71 1.17
C THR A 59 -1.96 25.67 2.30
N ARG A 60 -0.71 25.64 2.78
CA ARG A 60 -0.22 26.65 3.73
C ARG A 60 -0.10 28.03 3.10
N GLU A 61 0.47 28.11 1.91
CA GLU A 61 0.53 29.37 1.14
C GLU A 61 -0.88 29.90 0.85
N GLN A 62 -1.85 29.01 0.60
CA GLN A 62 -3.25 29.40 0.45
C GLN A 62 -3.83 30.01 1.73
N VAL A 63 -3.51 29.49 2.92
CA VAL A 63 -3.94 30.09 4.19
C VAL A 63 -3.36 31.49 4.36
N ASP A 64 -2.07 31.68 4.06
CA ASP A 64 -1.42 32.99 4.16
C ASP A 64 -2.04 34.00 3.18
N ALA A 65 -2.35 33.57 1.95
CA ALA A 65 -3.04 34.39 0.97
C ALA A 65 -4.48 34.74 1.40
N SER A 66 -5.26 33.77 1.90
CA SER A 66 -6.61 34.00 2.40
C SER A 66 -6.62 34.89 3.65
N GLN A 67 -5.59 34.82 4.50
CA GLN A 67 -5.44 35.69 5.67
C GLN A 67 -5.22 37.14 5.22
N LEU A 68 -4.32 37.36 4.25
CA LEU A 68 -4.09 38.69 3.68
C LEU A 68 -5.36 39.27 3.03
N ALA A 69 -6.12 38.44 2.31
CA ALA A 69 -7.38 38.84 1.70
C ALA A 69 -8.42 39.23 2.76
N PHE A 70 -8.58 38.42 3.82
CA PHE A 70 -9.46 38.73 4.94
C PHE A 70 -9.09 40.05 5.63
N ASP A 71 -7.80 40.26 5.92
CA ASP A 71 -7.33 41.50 6.54
C ASP A 71 -7.60 42.71 5.62
N GLY A 72 -7.41 42.58 4.31
CA GLY A 72 -7.74 43.62 3.32
C GLY A 72 -9.24 43.97 3.30
N VAL A 73 -10.11 42.97 3.20
CA VAL A 73 -11.58 43.18 3.19
C VAL A 73 -12.07 43.77 4.51
N ARG A 74 -11.47 43.35 5.64
CA ARG A 74 -11.77 43.91 6.96
C ARG A 74 -11.43 45.40 7.04
N GLU A 75 -10.26 45.81 6.58
CA GLU A 75 -9.87 47.24 6.57
C GLU A 75 -10.78 48.05 5.61
N GLU A 76 -11.13 47.51 4.44
CA GLU A 76 -12.07 48.15 3.51
C GLU A 76 -13.49 48.29 4.11
N ALA A 77 -13.93 47.34 4.93
CA ALA A 77 -15.22 47.40 5.62
C ALA A 77 -15.22 48.44 6.74
N LEU A 78 -14.10 48.63 7.46
CA LEU A 78 -13.97 49.67 8.49
C LEU A 78 -14.11 51.08 7.93
N VAL A 79 -13.65 51.31 6.70
CA VAL A 79 -13.81 52.59 5.99
C VAL A 79 -15.12 52.68 5.20
N GLY A 80 -15.99 51.67 5.29
CA GLY A 80 -17.31 51.62 4.64
C GLY A 80 -17.28 51.34 3.14
N SER A 81 -16.16 50.89 2.58
CA SER A 81 -16.02 50.54 1.15
C SER A 81 -16.45 49.09 0.84
N ARG A 82 -16.55 48.25 1.88
CA ARG A 82 -17.08 46.87 1.83
C ARG A 82 -18.19 46.67 2.84
N THR A 83 -18.99 45.64 2.64
CA THR A 83 -20.08 45.26 3.54
C THR A 83 -19.61 44.28 4.62
N THR A 84 -20.42 44.12 5.66
CA THR A 84 -20.18 43.07 6.68
C THR A 84 -20.31 41.66 6.11
N LEU A 85 -21.08 41.48 5.02
CA LEU A 85 -21.18 40.21 4.33
C LEU A 85 -19.85 39.85 3.65
N ASP A 86 -19.19 40.81 3.00
CA ASP A 86 -17.87 40.58 2.37
C ASP A 86 -16.82 40.09 3.40
N VAL A 87 -16.86 40.64 4.62
CA VAL A 87 -15.96 40.23 5.71
C VAL A 87 -16.25 38.79 6.16
N LEU A 88 -17.52 38.42 6.28
CA LEU A 88 -17.93 37.06 6.65
C LEU A 88 -17.57 36.05 5.56
N ASP A 89 -17.73 36.42 4.29
CA ASP A 89 -17.35 35.58 3.16
C ASP A 89 -15.83 35.35 3.16
N ALA A 90 -15.03 36.40 3.37
CA ALA A 90 -13.57 36.28 3.47
C ALA A 90 -13.11 35.47 4.70
N GLU A 91 -13.81 35.59 5.83
CA GLU A 91 -13.57 34.76 7.02
C GLU A 91 -13.86 33.28 6.74
N GLN A 92 -14.94 33.00 6.01
CA GLN A 92 -15.29 31.64 5.59
C GLN A 92 -14.23 31.06 4.65
N GLU A 93 -13.75 31.83 3.67
CA GLU A 93 -12.67 31.40 2.77
C GLU A 93 -11.38 31.06 3.52
N LEU A 94 -11.02 31.87 4.52
CA LEU A 94 -9.87 31.62 5.40
C LEU A 94 -10.07 30.35 6.25
N LEU A 95 -11.28 30.15 6.78
CA LEU A 95 -11.61 28.93 7.53
C LEU A 95 -11.47 27.69 6.64
N ASP A 96 -12.03 27.73 5.43
CA ASP A 96 -11.94 26.65 4.45
C ASP A 96 -10.49 26.35 4.07
N ALA A 97 -9.66 27.38 3.85
CA ALA A 97 -8.23 27.21 3.59
C ALA A 97 -7.52 26.49 4.75
N ARG A 98 -7.83 26.86 6.01
CA ARG A 98 -7.26 26.20 7.20
C ARG A 98 -7.69 24.73 7.31
N VAL A 99 -8.96 24.43 7.01
CA VAL A 99 -9.45 23.04 6.97
C VAL A 99 -8.70 22.21 5.91
N ARG A 100 -8.45 22.78 4.72
CA ARG A 100 -7.69 22.10 3.65
C ARG A 100 -6.26 21.74 4.07
N VAL A 101 -5.61 22.52 4.94
CA VAL A 101 -4.30 22.16 5.50
C VAL A 101 -4.40 20.90 6.36
N VAL A 102 -5.43 20.80 7.20
CA VAL A 102 -5.67 19.61 8.05
C VAL A 102 -5.93 18.37 7.18
N ASP A 103 -6.76 18.51 6.14
CA ASP A 103 -7.01 17.44 5.19
C ASP A 103 -5.73 17.01 4.44
N SER A 104 -4.89 17.97 4.05
CA SER A 104 -3.61 17.70 3.38
C SER A 104 -2.63 16.95 4.30
N LEU A 105 -2.58 17.32 5.58
CA LEU A 105 -1.79 16.59 6.59
C LEU A 105 -2.30 15.16 6.76
N ARG A 106 -3.62 14.98 6.88
CA ARG A 106 -4.24 13.64 6.93
C ARG A 106 -3.86 12.81 5.70
N ASN A 107 -3.92 13.40 4.51
CA ASN A 107 -3.60 12.72 3.26
C ASN A 107 -2.12 12.32 3.19
N GLU A 108 -1.19 13.13 3.71
CA GLU A 108 0.21 12.74 3.85
C GLU A 108 0.35 11.49 4.73
N TYR A 109 -0.31 11.44 5.89
CA TYR A 109 -0.26 10.26 6.76
C TYR A 109 -0.79 9.02 6.04
N VAL A 110 -1.93 9.13 5.34
CA VAL A 110 -2.49 8.01 4.57
C VAL A 110 -1.53 7.56 3.47
N ALA A 111 -0.91 8.49 2.74
CA ALA A 111 0.08 8.18 1.71
C ALA A 111 1.35 7.52 2.29
N ALA A 112 1.80 7.94 3.48
CA ALA A 112 2.93 7.34 4.17
C ALA A 112 2.63 5.88 4.55
N TYR A 113 1.44 5.58 5.09
CA TYR A 113 1.02 4.21 5.35
C TYR A 113 0.82 3.39 4.07
N GLY A 114 0.33 4.03 2.99
CA GLY A 114 0.25 3.42 1.66
C GLY A 114 1.62 2.96 1.15
N LEU A 115 2.66 3.78 1.33
CA LEU A 115 4.03 3.42 1.00
C LEU A 115 4.55 2.27 1.86
N LEU A 116 4.36 2.32 3.18
CA LEU A 116 4.74 1.23 4.08
C LEU A 116 4.09 -0.10 3.68
N SER A 117 2.81 -0.06 3.29
CA SER A 117 2.08 -1.22 2.78
C SER A 117 2.67 -1.74 1.46
N ALA A 118 2.98 -0.83 0.52
CA ALA A 118 3.52 -1.18 -0.78
C ALA A 118 4.90 -1.85 -0.70
N ILE A 119 5.75 -1.43 0.24
CA ILE A 119 7.08 -2.02 0.47
C ILE A 119 7.05 -3.23 1.41
N GLY A 120 5.89 -3.56 1.99
CA GLY A 120 5.73 -4.69 2.92
C GLY A 120 6.20 -4.40 4.35
N ALA A 121 6.51 -3.14 4.68
CA ALA A 121 6.90 -2.70 6.02
C ALA A 121 5.70 -2.26 6.88
N LEU A 122 4.47 -2.51 6.43
CA LEU A 122 3.26 -2.32 7.25
C LEU A 122 3.02 -3.56 8.12
N THR A 123 4.01 -3.89 8.95
CA THR A 123 3.93 -5.02 9.88
C THR A 123 3.70 -4.52 11.30
N ALA A 124 3.10 -5.37 12.16
CA ALA A 124 2.96 -5.07 13.58
C ALA A 124 4.32 -4.81 14.25
N ALA A 125 5.37 -5.48 13.78
CA ALA A 125 6.74 -5.27 14.25
C ALA A 125 7.27 -3.88 13.88
N ASP A 126 7.12 -3.47 12.62
CA ASP A 126 7.60 -2.16 12.13
C ASP A 126 6.80 -0.99 12.72
N LEU A 127 5.53 -1.20 13.04
CA LEU A 127 4.64 -0.23 13.69
C LEU A 127 4.73 -0.26 15.23
N SER A 128 5.61 -1.09 15.81
CA SER A 128 5.75 -1.29 17.26
C SER A 128 4.44 -1.63 17.99
N LEU A 129 3.54 -2.35 17.30
CA LEU A 129 2.28 -2.82 17.87
C LEU A 129 2.52 -4.07 18.71
N THR A 130 1.86 -4.18 19.86
CA THR A 130 1.99 -5.32 20.79
C THR A 130 1.23 -6.53 20.27
N VAL A 131 1.71 -7.17 19.20
CA VAL A 131 1.13 -8.38 18.59
C VAL A 131 2.26 -9.34 18.17
N VAL A 132 2.01 -10.65 18.21
CA VAL A 132 2.95 -11.67 17.71
C VAL A 132 3.14 -11.48 16.20
N ALA A 133 4.36 -11.16 15.76
CA ALA A 133 4.69 -10.90 14.37
C ALA A 133 4.85 -12.20 13.56
N TYR A 134 4.34 -12.23 12.32
CA TYR A 134 4.52 -13.34 11.37
C TYR A 134 5.93 -13.29 10.74
N ASP A 135 6.71 -14.36 10.87
CA ASP A 135 8.05 -14.49 10.27
C ASP A 135 7.99 -15.31 8.96
N PRO A 136 8.21 -14.69 7.78
CA PRO A 136 8.16 -15.38 6.49
C PRO A 136 9.41 -16.23 6.20
N GLU A 137 10.57 -15.93 6.78
CA GLU A 137 11.83 -16.66 6.48
C GLU A 137 11.85 -18.03 7.15
N VAL A 138 11.40 -18.09 8.41
CA VAL A 138 11.24 -19.35 9.15
C VAL A 138 10.27 -20.28 8.41
N ASN A 139 9.13 -19.76 7.97
CA ASN A 139 8.14 -20.54 7.22
C ASN A 139 8.64 -21.00 5.84
N TYR A 140 9.44 -20.19 5.13
CA TYR A 140 10.03 -20.59 3.86
C TYR A 140 11.07 -21.70 4.03
N ALA A 141 11.95 -21.56 5.02
CA ALA A 141 12.97 -22.58 5.33
C ALA A 141 12.33 -23.91 5.72
N GLU A 142 11.28 -23.89 6.55
CA GLU A 142 10.54 -25.09 6.98
C GLU A 142 9.82 -25.79 5.82
N ASN A 143 9.25 -25.06 4.87
CA ASN A 143 8.58 -25.64 3.71
C ASN A 143 9.59 -26.12 2.65
N ASN A 144 10.68 -25.38 2.41
CA ASN A 144 11.70 -25.75 1.43
C ASN A 144 12.53 -26.97 1.87
N ALA A 145 12.74 -27.16 3.17
CA ALA A 145 13.43 -28.34 3.70
C ALA A 145 12.62 -29.64 3.55
N ARG A 146 11.33 -29.57 3.15
CA ARG A 146 10.45 -30.74 3.06
C ARG A 146 10.43 -31.33 1.66
N LEU A 147 10.44 -32.66 1.62
CA LEU A 147 10.30 -33.45 0.38
C LEU A 147 8.86 -33.48 -0.14
N PHE A 148 7.84 -33.24 0.71
CA PHE A 148 6.41 -33.16 0.35
C PHE A 148 5.57 -32.54 1.49
N GLY A 149 4.47 -31.85 1.12
CA GLY A 149 3.48 -31.27 2.05
C GLY A 149 3.80 -29.86 2.57
N PHE A 150 2.80 -29.17 3.13
CA PHE A 150 2.96 -27.88 3.83
C PHE A 150 3.14 -28.09 5.34
N ALA A 151 3.80 -27.16 6.03
CA ALA A 151 3.77 -27.10 7.49
C ALA A 151 2.35 -26.84 8.01
N GLN A 152 1.88 -27.70 8.93
CA GLN A 152 0.69 -27.41 9.73
C GLN A 152 1.10 -26.41 10.83
N THR A 153 1.12 -25.13 10.53
CA THR A 153 1.19 -24.04 11.52
C THR A 153 -0.20 -23.78 12.10
N GLN A 154 -0.31 -23.13 13.28
CA GLN A 154 -1.61 -22.84 13.91
C GLN A 154 -2.62 -22.17 12.96
N ASP A 155 -2.14 -21.39 11.99
CA ASP A 155 -2.97 -20.74 10.95
C ASP A 155 -3.52 -21.70 9.87
N THR A 156 -3.01 -22.92 9.78
CA THR A 156 -3.42 -23.96 8.82
C THR A 156 -4.10 -25.16 9.48
N VAL A 157 -4.14 -25.18 10.82
CA VAL A 157 -4.96 -26.10 11.59
C VAL A 157 -6.38 -25.53 11.61
N TRP A 158 -7.36 -26.27 11.10
CA TRP A 158 -8.78 -25.94 11.25
C TRP A 158 -9.19 -26.11 12.72
N GLU A 159 -8.81 -25.16 13.56
CA GLU A 159 -9.04 -25.19 15.01
C GLU A 159 -10.22 -24.30 15.43
N GLU A 160 -11.31 -24.29 14.65
CA GLU A 160 -12.63 -23.92 15.18
C GLU A 160 -13.68 -24.93 14.73
N LEU A 161 -13.95 -25.90 15.61
CA LEU A 161 -15.22 -26.61 15.65
C LEU A 161 -16.30 -25.57 15.97
N TRP A 162 -16.95 -25.03 14.94
CA TRP A 162 -18.24 -24.37 15.08
C TRP A 162 -19.10 -25.15 16.08
N ARG A 163 -19.46 -24.51 17.19
CA ARG A 163 -20.56 -24.96 18.05
C ARG A 163 -21.67 -23.92 17.93
N PRO A 164 -22.90 -24.33 17.58
CA PRO A 164 -24.03 -23.42 17.38
C PRO A 164 -24.40 -22.67 18.66
#